data_AF-A0A3E0D7F0-F1
#
_entry.id   AF-A0A3E0D7F0-F1
#
_cell.length_a   1.000
_cell.length_b   1.000
_cell.length_c   1.000
_cell.angle_alpha   90.00
_cell.angle_beta   90.00
_cell.angle_gamma   90.00
#
_symmetry.space_group_name_H-M   'P 1'
#
loop_
_entity.id
_entity.type
_entity.pdbx_description
1 polymer ?
#
loop_
_entity_poly.entity_id
_entity_poly.type
_entity_poly.pdbx_seq_one_letter_code
_entity_poly.pdbx_strand_id
1 'polypeptide(L)'
;MSVINVILSGGVGSRLWPLSRKSRPKQYLPIFEGETLFQNTVKRNAEFSEKVIVVGNCDNFDLSRKDLASAGISNYIEIIEACPRNTAAAIAFAGFSAKPTDILFVTPSDHLIESASDYQLAVDRAVQLAKEGYIVTFGLKPKRPETGYGYIEAAGEEVKSFREKPNLETAETFMESGNFYWNSGMFCFQAGVYLEELKAFEPEVYAASKTAFDTSSAGKMDFDLSMKIPSISVDYAVMEKTKKIKVVPSEFAWSDMGSFESIYDHFKNQGFAVDGKGNMVIGTNLHTEFLGLKNTLLIQTADAILILKKDNAQDVKKVFERLEREKPELVD
;
A
#
# COMPACT_ATOMS: atom_id res chain seq x y z
N MET A 1 2.60 -26.43 0.05
CA MET A 1 1.92 -25.27 -0.53
C MET A 1 1.13 -24.65 0.60
N SER A 2 1.73 -23.66 1.26
CA SER A 2 1.06 -22.82 2.25
C SER A 2 0.68 -21.49 1.62
N VAL A 3 -0.40 -20.86 2.09
CA VAL A 3 -0.67 -19.45 1.79
C VAL A 3 0.05 -18.58 2.82
N ILE A 4 0.85 -17.62 2.34
CA ILE A 4 1.66 -16.73 3.15
C ILE A 4 1.22 -15.30 2.86
N ASN A 5 0.79 -14.57 3.90
CA ASN A 5 0.53 -13.15 3.74
C ASN A 5 1.86 -12.38 3.77
N VAL A 6 2.17 -11.68 2.68
CA VAL A 6 3.34 -10.81 2.56
C VAL A 6 2.89 -9.37 2.75
N ILE A 7 3.23 -8.78 3.90
CA ILE A 7 2.85 -7.42 4.25
C ILE A 7 3.98 -6.47 3.86
N LEU A 8 3.71 -5.58 2.91
CA LEU A 8 4.67 -4.56 2.47
C LEU A 8 4.49 -3.30 3.32
N SER A 9 5.54 -2.89 4.05
CA SER A 9 5.50 -1.79 5.03
C SER A 9 6.62 -0.76 4.86
N GLY A 10 7.16 -0.60 3.65
CA GLY A 10 8.25 0.34 3.36
C GLY A 10 7.82 1.79 3.10
N GLY A 11 6.52 2.06 2.90
CA GLY A 11 6.01 3.40 2.59
C GLY A 11 6.03 4.34 3.80
N VAL A 12 6.28 5.64 3.57
CA VAL A 12 6.20 6.69 4.61
C VAL A 12 4.80 7.30 4.68
N GLY A 13 4.15 7.49 3.52
CA GLY A 13 2.86 8.18 3.43
C GLY A 13 2.97 9.71 3.39
N SER A 14 4.01 10.28 2.75
CA SER A 14 4.35 11.72 2.74
C SER A 14 3.21 12.71 2.45
N ARG A 15 2.14 12.28 1.77
CA ARG A 15 0.94 13.07 1.52
C ARG A 15 0.08 13.33 2.77
N LEU A 16 0.37 12.67 3.88
CA LEU A 16 -0.31 12.86 5.17
C LEU A 16 0.54 13.59 6.20
N TRP A 17 1.66 14.20 5.80
CA TRP A 17 2.35 15.16 6.68
C TRP A 17 1.37 16.27 7.09
N PRO A 18 1.29 16.69 8.36
CA PRO A 18 2.22 16.40 9.46
C PRO A 18 1.90 15.15 10.30
N LEU A 19 0.81 14.43 9.99
CA LEU A 19 0.44 13.22 10.72
C LEU A 19 1.46 12.10 10.51
N SER A 20 1.87 11.86 9.26
CA SER A 20 2.88 10.86 8.90
C SER A 20 4.28 11.47 8.84
N ARG A 21 5.27 10.71 9.31
CA ARG A 21 6.69 11.06 9.34
C ARG A 21 7.56 9.85 8.99
N LYS A 22 8.86 10.04 8.80
CA LYS A 22 9.80 8.93 8.58
C LYS A 22 9.85 7.99 9.79
N SER A 23 9.89 8.54 11.01
CA SER A 23 9.85 7.81 12.28
C SER A 23 8.50 7.20 12.61
N ARG A 24 7.42 7.69 11.98
CA ARG A 24 6.09 7.11 12.12
C ARG A 24 5.29 7.21 10.82
N PRO A 25 5.52 6.25 9.92
CA PRO A 25 4.77 6.16 8.67
C PRO A 25 3.27 6.01 8.84
N LYS A 26 2.53 6.32 7.77
CA LYS A 26 1.05 6.26 7.71
C LYS A 26 0.47 4.98 8.32
N GLN A 27 1.03 3.82 7.97
CA GLN A 27 0.51 2.52 8.37
C GLN A 27 0.56 2.29 9.88
N TYR A 28 1.37 3.04 10.63
CA TYR A 28 1.52 2.94 12.09
C TYR A 28 0.84 4.10 12.85
N LEU A 29 0.02 4.90 12.16
CA LEU A 29 -0.77 5.97 12.78
C LEU A 29 -2.03 5.37 13.42
N PRO A 30 -2.25 5.57 14.73
CA PRO A 30 -3.40 5.02 15.46
C PRO A 30 -4.62 5.95 15.33
N ILE A 31 -4.93 6.35 14.10
CA ILE A 31 -5.98 7.33 13.81
C ILE A 31 -7.26 6.69 13.26
N PHE A 32 -7.28 5.37 13.10
CA PHE A 32 -8.40 4.60 12.57
C PHE A 32 -9.00 3.76 13.71
N GLU A 33 -9.91 4.37 14.49
CA GLU A 33 -10.58 3.73 15.63
C GLU A 33 -9.62 3.24 16.73
N GLY A 34 -8.46 3.90 16.86
CA GLY A 34 -7.43 3.56 17.85
C GLY A 34 -6.49 2.44 17.41
N GLU A 35 -6.72 1.82 16.26
CA GLU A 35 -5.81 0.84 15.65
C GLU A 35 -5.01 1.45 14.50
N THR A 36 -3.89 0.83 14.18
CA THR A 36 -3.07 1.19 13.00
C THR A 36 -3.57 0.45 11.76
N LEU A 37 -3.34 1.00 10.56
CA LEU A 37 -3.67 0.29 9.31
C LEU A 37 -2.89 -1.02 9.18
N PHE A 38 -1.66 -1.04 9.71
CA PHE A 38 -0.84 -2.24 9.77
C PHE A 38 -1.53 -3.32 10.62
N GLN A 39 -1.99 -2.99 11.83
CA GLN A 39 -2.73 -3.92 12.69
C GLN A 39 -4.00 -4.44 12.01
N ASN A 40 -4.78 -3.55 11.39
CA ASN A 40 -5.97 -3.91 10.65
C ASN A 40 -5.65 -4.90 9.52
N THR A 41 -4.55 -4.68 8.79
CA THR A 41 -4.10 -5.56 7.71
C THR A 41 -3.70 -6.94 8.23
N VAL A 42 -2.94 -7.00 9.31
CA VAL A 42 -2.54 -8.28 9.95
C VAL A 42 -3.77 -9.08 10.37
N LYS A 43 -4.70 -8.45 11.10
CA LYS A 43 -5.90 -9.13 11.61
C LYS A 43 -6.80 -9.61 10.47
N ARG A 44 -7.06 -8.75 9.48
CA ARG A 44 -7.89 -9.07 8.31
C ARG A 44 -7.35 -10.27 7.54
N ASN A 45 -6.02 -10.41 7.44
CA ASN A 45 -5.40 -11.46 6.63
C ASN A 45 -5.08 -12.76 7.38
N ALA A 46 -5.28 -12.78 8.71
CA ALA A 46 -4.92 -13.91 9.55
C ALA A 46 -5.72 -15.18 9.24
N GLU A 47 -6.97 -15.05 8.77
CA GLU A 47 -7.82 -16.20 8.40
C GLU A 47 -7.44 -16.81 7.04
N PHE A 48 -6.77 -16.05 6.18
CA PHE A 48 -6.44 -16.44 4.80
C PHE A 48 -5.02 -17.00 4.65
N SER A 49 -4.21 -16.95 5.70
CA SER A 49 -2.79 -17.28 5.63
C SER A 49 -2.32 -18.10 6.83
N GLU A 50 -1.43 -19.05 6.57
CA GLU A 50 -0.82 -19.89 7.60
C GLU A 50 0.41 -19.21 8.22
N LYS A 51 0.99 -18.25 7.50
CA LYS A 51 2.24 -17.57 7.84
C LYS A 51 2.19 -16.12 7.41
N VAL A 52 2.97 -15.30 8.10
CA VAL A 52 3.17 -13.89 7.77
C VAL A 52 4.64 -13.65 7.44
N ILE A 53 4.90 -12.95 6.34
CA ILE A 53 6.17 -12.31 6.03
C ILE A 53 5.94 -10.81 6.10
N VAL A 54 6.78 -10.09 6.84
CA VAL A 54 6.77 -8.62 6.84
C VAL A 54 8.03 -8.12 6.14
N VAL A 55 7.83 -7.29 5.11
CA VAL A 55 8.92 -6.62 4.40
C VAL A 55 8.84 -5.13 4.72
N GLY A 56 9.82 -4.60 5.44
CA GLY A 56 9.80 -3.22 5.92
C GLY A 56 11.19 -2.59 6.00
N ASN A 57 11.22 -1.28 6.20
CA ASN A 57 12.46 -0.50 6.30
C ASN A 57 13.17 -0.70 7.66
N CYS A 58 14.50 -0.71 7.66
CA CYS A 58 15.36 -0.64 8.83
C CYS A 58 15.08 0.52 9.81
N ASP A 59 14.42 1.59 9.38
CA ASP A 59 14.09 2.70 10.28
C ASP A 59 12.85 2.42 11.15
N ASN A 60 11.97 1.51 10.70
CA ASN A 60 10.62 1.35 11.27
C ASN A 60 10.25 -0.09 11.64
N PHE A 61 11.17 -1.06 11.53
CA PHE A 61 10.86 -2.46 11.82
C PHE A 61 10.35 -2.67 13.26
N ASP A 62 10.84 -1.90 14.23
CA ASP A 62 10.35 -1.97 15.62
C ASP A 62 8.86 -1.61 15.76
N LEU A 63 8.33 -0.73 14.89
CA LEU A 63 6.90 -0.42 14.83
C LEU A 63 6.10 -1.65 14.35
N SER A 64 6.56 -2.33 13.29
CA SER A 64 5.96 -3.60 12.84
C SER A 64 5.95 -4.63 13.97
N ARG A 65 7.07 -4.81 14.66
CA ARG A 65 7.20 -5.78 15.77
C ARG A 65 6.20 -5.51 16.87
N LYS A 66 6.07 -4.24 17.29
CA LYS A 66 5.13 -3.81 18.32
C LYS A 66 3.68 -4.07 17.90
N ASP A 67 3.33 -3.73 16.66
CA ASP A 67 1.98 -3.91 16.14
C ASP A 67 1.61 -5.39 15.97
N LEU A 68 2.53 -6.23 15.47
CA LEU A 68 2.38 -7.68 15.40
C LEU A 68 2.19 -8.31 16.78
N ALA A 69 3.03 -7.92 17.74
CA ALA A 69 2.93 -8.41 19.12
C ALA A 69 1.57 -8.03 19.74
N SER A 70 1.11 -6.79 19.51
CA SER A 70 -0.20 -6.33 19.98
C SER A 70 -1.37 -7.06 19.30
N ALA A 71 -1.18 -7.55 18.07
CA ALA A 71 -2.12 -8.39 17.35
C ALA A 71 -2.01 -9.89 17.71
N GLY A 72 -1.13 -10.28 18.64
CA GLY A 72 -0.93 -11.68 19.05
C GLY A 72 -0.14 -12.52 18.05
N ILE A 73 0.53 -11.90 17.07
CA ILE A 73 1.33 -12.59 16.06
C ILE A 73 2.79 -12.61 16.51
N SER A 74 3.27 -13.77 16.94
CA SER A 74 4.65 -13.98 17.38
C SER A 74 5.51 -14.77 16.39
N ASN A 75 4.89 -15.55 15.49
CA ASN A 75 5.58 -16.36 14.50
C ASN A 75 5.42 -15.76 13.09
N TYR A 76 6.43 -15.01 12.65
CA TYR A 76 6.50 -14.39 11.33
C TYR A 76 7.95 -14.36 10.84
N ILE A 77 8.12 -14.21 9.53
CA ILE A 77 9.42 -13.96 8.91
C ILE A 77 9.57 -12.44 8.75
N GLU A 78 10.68 -11.91 9.23
CA GLU A 78 11.00 -10.49 9.12
C GLU A 78 12.08 -10.28 8.05
N ILE A 79 11.78 -9.41 7.09
CA ILE A 79 12.70 -8.98 6.04
C ILE A 79 12.86 -7.46 6.19
N ILE A 80 14.08 -7.05 6.54
CA ILE A 80 14.42 -5.65 6.81
C ILE A 80 15.22 -5.11 5.62
N GLU A 81 14.59 -4.26 4.82
CA GLU A 81 15.23 -3.51 3.75
C GLU A 81 16.18 -2.46 4.33
N ALA A 82 17.41 -2.37 3.82
CA ALA A 82 18.38 -1.37 4.24
C ALA A 82 18.16 0.01 3.59
N CYS A 83 17.49 0.03 2.45
CA CYS A 83 17.07 1.26 1.77
C CYS A 83 15.87 0.95 0.85
N PRO A 84 15.02 1.93 0.54
CA PRO A 84 13.85 1.71 -0.30
C PRO A 84 14.25 1.36 -1.74
N ARG A 85 13.77 0.22 -2.25
CA ARG A 85 13.98 -0.26 -3.63
C ARG A 85 12.67 -0.55 -4.39
N ASN A 86 11.56 -0.03 -3.87
CA ASN A 86 10.22 -0.17 -4.43
C ASN A 86 9.73 -1.65 -4.42
N THR A 87 8.50 -1.89 -4.88
CA THR A 87 7.77 -3.13 -4.56
C THR A 87 8.29 -4.39 -5.26
N ALA A 88 8.96 -4.29 -6.42
CA ALA A 88 9.46 -5.47 -7.12
C ALA A 88 10.53 -6.21 -6.31
N ALA A 89 11.48 -5.47 -5.73
CA ALA A 89 12.54 -6.03 -4.88
C ALA A 89 11.97 -6.56 -3.56
N ALA A 90 11.08 -5.81 -2.91
CA ALA A 90 10.44 -6.21 -1.65
C ALA A 90 9.71 -7.55 -1.78
N ILE A 91 8.94 -7.74 -2.86
CA ILE A 91 8.25 -9.00 -3.15
C ILE A 91 9.26 -10.10 -3.52
N ALA A 92 10.35 -9.79 -4.21
CA ALA A 92 11.39 -10.77 -4.53
C ALA A 92 12.04 -11.34 -3.28
N PHE A 93 12.33 -10.51 -2.26
CA PHE A 93 12.84 -10.99 -0.98
C PHE A 93 11.88 -11.97 -0.29
N ALA A 94 10.59 -11.65 -0.27
CA ALA A 94 9.56 -12.58 0.22
C ALA A 94 9.54 -13.89 -0.60
N GLY A 95 9.62 -13.79 -1.93
CA GLY A 95 9.77 -14.92 -2.84
C GLY A 95 10.94 -15.83 -2.51
N PHE A 96 12.13 -15.26 -2.26
CA PHE A 96 13.32 -16.03 -1.92
C PHE A 96 13.24 -16.73 -0.56
N SER A 97 12.43 -16.21 0.37
CA SER A 97 12.20 -16.83 1.68
C SER A 97 11.15 -17.96 1.68
N ALA A 98 10.37 -18.08 0.61
CA ALA A 98 9.27 -19.04 0.49
C ALA A 98 9.66 -20.24 -0.39
N LYS A 99 8.92 -21.35 -0.31
CA LYS A 99 9.09 -22.44 -1.29
C LYS A 99 8.51 -21.97 -2.62
N PRO A 100 9.05 -22.41 -3.78
CA PRO A 100 8.52 -22.02 -5.09
C PRO A 100 7.02 -22.31 -5.28
N THR A 101 6.49 -23.33 -4.60
CA THR A 101 5.08 -23.73 -4.65
C THR A 101 4.19 -23.05 -3.61
N ASP A 102 4.73 -22.25 -2.69
CA ASP A 102 3.93 -21.51 -1.72
C ASP A 102 3.25 -20.30 -2.40
N ILE A 103 2.06 -19.97 -1.93
CA ILE A 103 1.26 -18.85 -2.45
C ILE A 103 1.60 -17.61 -1.62
N LEU A 104 2.06 -16.55 -2.28
CA LEU A 104 2.28 -15.25 -1.69
C LEU A 104 1.03 -14.40 -1.92
N PHE A 105 0.32 -14.09 -0.83
CA PHE A 105 -0.73 -13.09 -0.82
C PHE A 105 -0.13 -11.76 -0.36
N VAL A 106 0.27 -10.94 -1.33
CA VAL A 106 0.95 -9.66 -1.12
C VAL A 106 -0.09 -8.57 -0.85
N THR A 107 0.04 -7.91 0.31
CA THR A 107 -0.87 -6.86 0.74
C THR A 107 -0.11 -5.63 1.24
N PRO A 108 -0.41 -4.42 0.73
CA PRO A 108 0.06 -3.18 1.34
C PRO A 108 -0.44 -3.05 2.78
N SER A 109 0.41 -2.56 3.68
CA SER A 109 0.07 -2.40 5.11
C SER A 109 -0.79 -1.18 5.41
N ASP A 110 -1.07 -0.37 4.40
CA ASP A 110 -1.45 1.02 4.55
C ASP A 110 -2.79 1.34 3.86
N HIS A 111 -3.59 0.30 3.62
CA HIS A 111 -4.94 0.35 3.07
C HIS A 111 -6.00 0.12 4.15
N LEU A 112 -7.11 0.86 4.05
CA LEU A 112 -8.32 0.56 4.80
C LEU A 112 -9.22 -0.33 3.95
N ILE A 113 -9.54 -1.51 4.48
CA ILE A 113 -10.48 -2.45 3.86
C ILE A 113 -11.41 -2.92 4.96
N GLU A 114 -12.71 -2.77 4.75
CA GLU A 114 -13.71 -3.30 5.67
C GLU A 114 -13.85 -4.80 5.39
N SER A 115 -13.57 -5.60 6.42
CA SER A 115 -13.54 -7.06 6.33
C SER A 115 -14.95 -7.62 6.21
N ALA A 116 -15.48 -7.63 4.99
CA ALA A 116 -16.77 -8.18 4.63
C ALA A 116 -16.64 -9.50 3.86
N SER A 117 -17.75 -10.23 3.71
CA SER A 117 -17.83 -11.48 2.92
C SER A 117 -17.23 -11.34 1.52
N ASP A 118 -17.34 -10.16 0.91
CA ASP A 118 -16.85 -9.92 -0.45
C ASP A 118 -15.32 -9.92 -0.52
N TYR A 119 -14.63 -9.48 0.53
CA TYR A 119 -13.17 -9.59 0.62
C TYR A 119 -12.74 -11.05 0.71
N GLN A 120 -13.41 -11.85 1.55
CA GLN A 120 -13.15 -13.29 1.68
C GLN A 120 -13.32 -14.02 0.35
N LEU A 121 -14.45 -13.80 -0.35
CA LEU A 121 -14.69 -14.37 -1.67
C LEU A 121 -13.62 -13.99 -2.69
N ALA A 122 -13.16 -12.73 -2.67
CA ALA A 122 -12.13 -12.26 -3.56
C ALA A 122 -10.77 -12.94 -3.28
N VAL A 123 -10.39 -13.04 -2.00
CA VAL A 123 -9.13 -13.69 -1.59
C VAL A 123 -9.15 -15.18 -1.91
N ASP A 124 -10.24 -15.88 -1.62
CA ASP A 124 -10.39 -17.31 -1.94
C ASP A 124 -10.25 -17.56 -3.45
N ARG A 125 -10.90 -16.71 -4.27
CA ARG A 125 -10.79 -16.82 -5.73
C ARG A 125 -9.38 -16.50 -6.21
N ALA A 126 -8.71 -15.51 -5.64
CA ALA A 126 -7.34 -15.18 -5.99
C ALA A 126 -6.37 -16.31 -5.64
N VAL A 127 -6.53 -16.94 -4.48
CA VAL A 127 -5.73 -18.12 -4.08
C VAL A 127 -5.96 -19.28 -5.04
N GLN A 128 -7.20 -19.51 -5.49
CA GLN A 128 -7.50 -20.55 -6.48
C GLN A 128 -6.77 -20.30 -7.81
N LEU A 129 -6.89 -19.10 -8.37
CA LEU A 129 -6.21 -18.73 -9.62
C LEU A 129 -4.68 -18.78 -9.49
N ALA A 130 -4.13 -18.38 -8.34
CA ALA A 130 -2.70 -18.48 -8.07
C ALA A 130 -2.22 -19.95 -8.03
N LYS A 131 -3.03 -20.88 -7.52
CA LYS A 131 -2.74 -22.33 -7.57
C LYS A 131 -2.70 -22.87 -9.00
N GLU A 132 -3.43 -22.26 -9.93
CA GLU A 132 -3.43 -22.57 -11.36
C GLU A 132 -2.23 -21.96 -12.12
N GLY A 133 -1.36 -21.20 -11.42
CA GLY A 133 -0.13 -20.63 -11.97
C GLY A 133 -0.28 -19.20 -12.52
N TYR A 134 -1.39 -18.52 -12.23
CA TYR A 134 -1.60 -17.12 -12.59
C TYR A 134 -0.99 -16.14 -11.58
N ILE A 135 -0.75 -14.92 -12.05
CA ILE A 135 -0.44 -13.75 -11.23
C ILE A 135 -1.72 -12.95 -11.07
N VAL A 136 -2.29 -12.93 -9.87
CA VAL A 136 -3.62 -12.36 -9.64
C VAL A 136 -3.49 -10.98 -9.02
N THR A 137 -4.23 -10.00 -9.55
CA THR A 137 -4.49 -8.69 -8.92
C THR A 137 -5.97 -8.57 -8.55
N PHE A 138 -6.31 -7.60 -7.71
CA PHE A 138 -7.67 -7.31 -7.28
C PHE A 138 -8.14 -6.00 -7.91
N GLY A 139 -9.25 -6.07 -8.64
CA GLY A 139 -9.81 -4.95 -9.36
C GLY A 139 -11.02 -4.37 -8.63
N LEU A 140 -10.93 -3.14 -8.14
CA LEU A 140 -12.04 -2.48 -7.44
C LEU A 140 -12.86 -1.64 -8.40
N LYS A 141 -14.18 -1.69 -8.30
CA LYS A 141 -15.06 -0.86 -9.13
C LYS A 141 -14.81 0.63 -8.86
N PRO A 142 -14.44 1.44 -9.86
CA PRO A 142 -14.21 2.86 -9.68
C PRO A 142 -15.47 3.59 -9.22
N LYS A 143 -15.34 4.45 -8.21
CA LYS A 143 -16.43 5.31 -7.71
C LYS A 143 -16.29 6.77 -8.15
N ARG A 144 -15.12 7.15 -8.65
CA ARG A 144 -14.78 8.50 -9.15
C ARG A 144 -13.59 8.40 -10.13
N PRO A 145 -13.35 9.41 -10.98
CA PRO A 145 -12.24 9.37 -11.91
C PRO A 145 -10.93 9.72 -11.16
N GLU A 146 -10.38 8.74 -10.44
CA GLU A 146 -9.12 8.92 -9.72
C GLU A 146 -7.95 8.82 -10.69
N THR A 147 -7.02 9.78 -10.61
CA THR A 147 -5.82 9.86 -11.46
C THR A 147 -4.57 9.31 -10.76
N GLY A 148 -4.65 9.10 -9.45
CA GLY A 148 -3.58 8.55 -8.63
C GLY A 148 -3.49 7.02 -8.62
N TYR A 149 -4.47 6.32 -9.20
CA TYR A 149 -4.53 4.84 -9.22
C TYR A 149 -4.20 4.27 -10.60
N GLY A 150 -3.74 3.02 -10.61
CA GLY A 150 -3.73 2.20 -11.82
C GLY A 150 -5.12 1.68 -12.16
N TYR A 151 -5.38 1.50 -13.45
CA TYR A 151 -6.61 0.94 -13.98
C TYR A 151 -6.33 -0.36 -14.74
N ILE A 152 -7.21 -1.33 -14.57
CA ILE A 152 -7.18 -2.65 -15.16
C ILE A 152 -8.42 -2.79 -16.03
N GLU A 153 -8.22 -2.85 -17.35
CA GLU A 153 -9.30 -3.22 -18.27
C GLU A 153 -9.48 -4.74 -18.25
N ALA A 154 -10.69 -5.22 -18.05
CA ALA A 154 -10.93 -6.65 -17.95
C ALA A 154 -12.24 -7.12 -18.60
N ALA A 155 -12.21 -8.38 -19.05
CA ALA A 155 -13.38 -9.14 -19.45
C ALA A 155 -13.52 -10.35 -18.53
N GLY A 156 -14.34 -10.20 -17.48
CA GLY A 156 -14.34 -11.14 -16.35
C GLY A 156 -12.98 -11.09 -15.65
N GLU A 157 -12.30 -12.22 -15.57
CA GLU A 157 -10.98 -12.32 -14.93
C GLU A 157 -9.81 -12.10 -15.89
N GLU A 158 -10.08 -12.00 -17.19
CA GLU A 158 -9.06 -11.79 -18.21
C GLU A 158 -8.70 -10.30 -18.29
N VAL A 159 -7.44 -9.98 -17.98
CA VAL A 159 -6.91 -8.62 -18.14
C VAL A 159 -6.61 -8.36 -19.61
N LYS A 160 -7.19 -7.28 -20.14
CA LYS A 160 -6.97 -6.80 -21.53
C LYS A 160 -5.88 -5.76 -21.59
N SER A 161 -5.86 -4.84 -20.63
CA SER A 161 -4.81 -3.82 -20.53
C SER A 161 -4.65 -3.34 -19.10
N PHE A 162 -3.44 -2.85 -18.80
CA PHE A 162 -3.11 -2.18 -17.54
C PHE A 162 -2.64 -0.76 -17.85
N ARG A 163 -3.12 0.22 -17.09
CA ARG A 163 -2.86 1.65 -17.29
C ARG A 163 -2.58 2.32 -15.95
N GLU A 164 -1.33 2.63 -15.66
CA GLU A 164 -0.95 3.33 -14.43
C GLU A 164 -1.20 4.85 -14.53
N LYS A 165 -1.98 5.40 -13.60
CA LYS A 165 -2.16 6.85 -13.37
C LYS A 165 -2.55 7.66 -14.62
N PRO A 166 -3.76 7.40 -15.17
CA PRO A 166 -4.28 8.16 -16.30
C PRO A 166 -4.52 9.63 -15.95
N ASN A 167 -4.63 10.48 -16.97
CA ASN A 167 -5.17 11.84 -16.80
C ASN A 167 -6.68 11.80 -16.51
N LEU A 168 -7.25 12.93 -16.08
CA LEU A 168 -8.66 13.01 -15.65
C LEU A 168 -9.64 12.58 -16.76
N GLU A 169 -9.48 13.08 -17.97
CA GLU A 169 -10.31 12.76 -19.13
C GLU A 169 -10.30 11.25 -19.46
N THR A 170 -9.12 10.64 -19.36
CA THR A 170 -8.96 9.20 -19.56
C THR A 170 -9.61 8.40 -18.43
N ALA A 171 -9.47 8.84 -17.18
CA ALA A 171 -10.12 8.21 -16.04
C ALA A 171 -11.65 8.29 -16.11
N GLU A 172 -12.20 9.40 -16.58
CA GLU A 172 -13.64 9.57 -16.87
C GLU A 172 -14.09 8.56 -17.94
N THR A 173 -13.35 8.45 -19.04
CA THR A 173 -13.62 7.48 -20.11
C THR A 173 -13.60 6.03 -19.59
N PHE A 174 -12.64 5.67 -18.73
CA PHE A 174 -12.55 4.35 -18.12
C PHE A 174 -13.74 4.02 -17.22
N MET A 175 -14.25 5.02 -16.49
CA MET A 175 -15.46 4.83 -15.69
C MET A 175 -16.70 4.60 -16.56
N GLU A 176 -16.83 5.37 -17.63
CA GLU A 176 -17.99 5.29 -18.54
C GLU A 176 -18.07 3.95 -19.27
N SER A 177 -16.94 3.34 -19.61
CA SER A 177 -16.92 2.05 -20.31
C SER A 177 -17.33 0.87 -19.42
N GLY A 178 -17.27 1.01 -18.09
CA GLY A 178 -17.77 0.04 -17.11
C GLY A 178 -16.96 -1.27 -17.00
N ASN A 179 -15.91 -1.43 -17.80
CA ASN A 179 -15.03 -2.61 -17.82
C ASN A 179 -13.62 -2.34 -17.27
N PHE A 180 -13.40 -1.18 -16.64
CA PHE A 180 -12.17 -0.86 -15.94
C PHE A 180 -12.34 -0.94 -14.43
N TYR A 181 -11.26 -1.37 -13.77
CA TYR A 181 -11.16 -1.53 -12.33
C TYR A 181 -9.93 -0.81 -11.80
N TRP A 182 -10.00 -0.22 -10.62
CA TRP A 182 -8.81 0.26 -9.92
C TRP A 182 -7.92 -0.91 -9.50
N ASN A 183 -6.62 -0.81 -9.76
CA ASN A 183 -5.62 -1.70 -9.21
C ASN A 183 -5.50 -1.47 -7.70
N SER A 184 -5.83 -2.49 -6.90
CA SER A 184 -5.78 -2.37 -5.44
C SER A 184 -4.36 -2.39 -4.86
N GLY A 185 -3.33 -2.68 -5.67
CA GLY A 185 -1.96 -2.93 -5.20
C GLY A 185 -1.79 -4.22 -4.38
N MET A 186 -2.82 -5.07 -4.29
CA MET A 186 -2.73 -6.40 -3.71
C MET A 186 -2.51 -7.43 -4.82
N PHE A 187 -1.73 -8.47 -4.52
CA PHE A 187 -1.43 -9.51 -5.49
C PHE A 187 -1.44 -10.90 -4.86
N CYS A 188 -1.75 -11.92 -5.65
CA CYS A 188 -1.70 -13.31 -5.21
C CYS A 188 -1.08 -14.20 -6.29
N PHE A 189 -0.01 -14.93 -5.96
CA PHE A 189 0.70 -15.80 -6.91
C PHE A 189 1.58 -16.82 -6.21
N GLN A 190 2.00 -17.86 -6.93
CA GLN A 190 3.08 -18.74 -6.47
C GLN A 190 4.42 -18.00 -6.45
N ALA A 191 5.23 -18.21 -5.41
CA ALA A 191 6.54 -17.58 -5.27
C ALA A 191 7.44 -17.87 -6.50
N GLY A 192 7.45 -19.12 -6.97
CA GLY A 192 8.22 -19.53 -8.15
C GLY A 192 7.79 -18.81 -9.43
N VAL A 193 6.47 -18.72 -9.68
CA VAL A 193 5.93 -18.03 -10.86
C VAL A 193 6.35 -16.57 -10.89
N TYR A 194 6.23 -15.87 -9.76
CA TYR A 194 6.67 -14.47 -9.69
C TYR A 194 8.17 -14.31 -9.94
N LEU A 195 9.00 -15.13 -9.29
CA LEU A 195 10.45 -15.06 -9.44
C LEU A 195 10.91 -15.37 -10.86
N GLU A 196 10.22 -16.28 -11.56
CA GLU A 196 10.48 -16.58 -12.98
C GLU A 196 10.12 -15.39 -13.89
N GLU A 197 8.94 -14.77 -13.71
CA GLU A 197 8.53 -13.61 -14.50
C GLU A 197 9.45 -12.40 -14.21
N LEU A 198 9.81 -12.17 -12.95
CA LEU A 198 10.76 -11.11 -12.57
C LEU A 198 12.12 -11.34 -13.23
N LYS A 199 12.64 -12.58 -13.21
CA LYS A 199 13.91 -12.92 -13.87
C LYS A 199 13.85 -12.72 -15.38
N ALA A 200 12.69 -12.97 -16.00
CA ALA A 200 12.52 -12.81 -17.45
C ALA A 200 12.43 -11.34 -17.88
N PHE A 201 11.73 -10.50 -17.12
CA PHE A 201 11.48 -9.10 -17.49
C PHE A 201 12.46 -8.10 -16.90
N GLU A 202 12.98 -8.38 -15.69
CA GLU A 202 13.90 -7.52 -14.93
C GLU A 202 15.04 -8.36 -14.32
N PRO A 203 15.89 -8.99 -15.16
CA PRO A 203 16.94 -9.90 -14.69
C PRO A 203 17.94 -9.25 -13.72
N GLU A 204 18.19 -7.95 -13.86
CA GLU A 204 19.06 -7.19 -12.96
C GLU A 204 18.46 -7.04 -11.56
N VAL A 205 17.15 -6.72 -11.47
CA VAL A 205 16.42 -6.69 -10.20
C VAL A 205 16.47 -8.05 -9.54
N TYR A 206 16.16 -9.12 -10.27
CA TYR A 206 16.22 -10.48 -9.74
C TYR A 206 17.61 -10.82 -9.19
N ALA A 207 18.67 -10.60 -9.97
CA ALA A 207 20.02 -10.98 -9.60
C ALA A 207 20.54 -10.17 -8.41
N ALA A 208 20.39 -8.84 -8.44
CA ALA A 208 20.83 -7.96 -7.37
C ALA A 208 20.06 -8.22 -6.06
N SER A 209 18.72 -8.39 -6.13
CA SER A 209 17.91 -8.76 -4.97
C SER A 209 18.32 -10.12 -4.41
N LYS A 210 18.63 -11.11 -5.27
CA LYS A 210 19.09 -12.43 -4.81
C LYS A 210 20.42 -12.33 -4.06
N THR A 211 21.39 -11.58 -4.59
CA THR A 211 22.67 -11.36 -3.92
C THR A 211 22.52 -10.65 -2.57
N ALA A 212 21.68 -9.60 -2.50
CA ALA A 212 21.40 -8.90 -1.24
C ALA A 212 20.73 -9.83 -0.20
N PHE A 213 19.77 -10.65 -0.65
CA PHE A 213 19.05 -11.60 0.19
C PHE A 213 19.96 -12.70 0.74
N ASP A 214 20.77 -13.33 -0.11
CA ASP A 214 21.66 -14.44 0.28
C ASP A 214 22.79 -13.99 1.23
N THR A 215 23.10 -12.69 1.25
CA THR A 215 24.10 -12.07 2.14
C THR A 215 23.45 -11.43 3.40
N SER A 216 22.12 -11.50 3.52
CA SER A 216 21.41 -10.89 4.64
C SER A 216 21.79 -11.53 5.98
N SER A 217 21.77 -10.72 7.03
CA SER A 217 22.07 -11.16 8.40
C SER A 217 20.91 -10.82 9.31
N ALA A 218 20.40 -11.82 10.02
CA ALA A 218 19.21 -11.69 10.89
C ALA A 218 18.01 -11.00 10.20
N GLY A 219 17.78 -11.32 8.92
CA GLY A 219 16.69 -10.75 8.11
C GLY A 219 16.99 -9.36 7.53
N LYS A 220 18.08 -8.71 7.91
CA LYS A 220 18.48 -7.39 7.41
C LYS A 220 19.37 -7.48 6.19
N MET A 221 18.97 -6.80 5.12
CA MET A 221 19.74 -6.67 3.88
C MET A 221 20.98 -5.81 4.09
N ASP A 222 22.03 -6.07 3.31
CA ASP A 222 23.21 -5.20 3.26
C ASP A 222 22.90 -3.90 2.48
N PHE A 223 23.39 -2.76 2.97
CA PHE A 223 23.09 -1.46 2.38
C PHE A 223 23.72 -1.29 0.98
N ASP A 224 25.01 -1.59 0.84
CA ASP A 224 25.74 -1.39 -0.42
C ASP A 224 25.25 -2.34 -1.52
N LEU A 225 24.86 -3.56 -1.16
CA LEU A 225 24.21 -4.49 -2.08
C LEU A 225 22.79 -4.03 -2.43
N SER A 226 22.01 -3.54 -1.46
CA SER A 226 20.67 -3.01 -1.71
C SER A 226 20.70 -1.81 -2.65
N MET A 227 21.71 -0.94 -2.53
CA MET A 227 21.87 0.22 -3.39
C MET A 227 22.04 -0.13 -4.89
N LYS A 228 22.51 -1.35 -5.19
CA LYS A 228 22.69 -1.85 -6.57
C LYS A 228 21.39 -2.37 -7.19
N ILE A 229 20.33 -2.57 -6.41
CA ILE A 229 19.05 -3.04 -6.93
C ILE A 229 18.36 -1.87 -7.66
N PRO A 230 17.97 -2.02 -8.95
CA PRO A 230 17.16 -1.02 -9.63
C PRO A 230 15.83 -0.79 -8.88
N SER A 231 15.47 0.48 -8.68
CA SER A 231 14.25 0.84 -7.97
C SER A 231 13.07 0.91 -8.93
N ILE A 232 12.21 -0.11 -8.93
CA ILE A 232 11.06 -0.25 -9.82
C ILE A 232 9.88 -0.91 -9.10
N SER A 233 8.65 -0.47 -9.37
CA SER A 233 7.47 -1.11 -8.81
C SER A 233 7.18 -2.43 -9.52
N VAL A 234 6.50 -3.33 -8.82
CA VAL A 234 6.04 -4.61 -9.37
C VAL A 234 5.10 -4.42 -10.56
N ASP A 235 4.32 -3.35 -10.56
CA ASP A 235 3.38 -2.99 -11.63
C ASP A 235 4.12 -2.85 -12.97
N TYR A 236 5.19 -2.04 -13.00
CA TYR A 236 6.04 -1.86 -14.18
C TYR A 236 6.97 -3.04 -14.46
N ALA A 237 7.53 -3.65 -13.42
CA ALA A 237 8.50 -4.74 -13.56
C ALA A 237 7.88 -6.01 -14.15
N VAL A 238 6.65 -6.35 -13.73
CA VAL A 238 6.02 -7.64 -14.01
C VAL A 238 4.59 -7.48 -14.52
N MET A 239 3.73 -6.72 -13.84
CA MET A 239 2.28 -6.76 -14.09
C MET A 239 1.88 -6.26 -15.48
N GLU A 240 2.53 -5.19 -15.97
CA GLU A 240 2.28 -4.67 -17.32
C GLU A 240 2.82 -5.58 -18.44
N LYS A 241 3.74 -6.50 -18.12
CA LYS A 241 4.49 -7.30 -19.11
C LYS A 241 4.04 -8.76 -19.17
N THR A 242 3.58 -9.32 -18.05
CA THR A 242 3.23 -10.73 -17.94
C THR A 242 1.97 -11.08 -18.72
N LYS A 243 1.96 -12.26 -19.33
CA LYS A 243 0.76 -12.86 -19.95
C LYS A 243 -0.01 -13.76 -18.98
N LYS A 244 0.50 -13.96 -17.77
CA LYS A 244 -0.12 -14.79 -16.73
C LYS A 244 -1.02 -13.99 -15.80
N ILE A 245 -1.24 -12.69 -16.08
CA ILE A 245 -2.04 -11.84 -15.20
C ILE A 245 -3.53 -12.19 -15.29
N LYS A 246 -4.17 -12.24 -14.13
CA LYS A 246 -5.63 -12.31 -13.95
C LYS A 246 -6.06 -11.23 -12.97
N VAL A 247 -7.30 -10.79 -13.10
CA VAL A 247 -7.92 -9.90 -12.12
C VAL A 247 -9.08 -10.62 -11.43
N VAL A 248 -9.29 -10.34 -10.15
CA VAL A 248 -10.53 -10.65 -9.45
C VAL A 248 -11.33 -9.36 -9.31
N PRO A 249 -12.36 -9.14 -10.16
CA PRO A 249 -13.29 -8.03 -9.99
C PRO A 249 -13.95 -8.10 -8.62
N SER A 250 -13.91 -7.00 -7.87
CA SER A 250 -14.27 -6.96 -6.46
C SER A 250 -15.10 -5.72 -6.12
N GLU A 251 -16.01 -5.86 -5.16
CA GLU A 251 -16.90 -4.79 -4.70
C GLU A 251 -16.75 -4.44 -3.20
N PHE A 252 -15.79 -5.06 -2.49
CA PHE A 252 -15.54 -4.75 -1.08
C PHE A 252 -15.10 -3.29 -0.88
N ALA A 253 -15.40 -2.73 0.29
CA ALA A 253 -15.01 -1.37 0.63
C ALA A 253 -13.49 -1.27 0.80
N TRP A 254 -12.86 -0.41 0.01
CA TRP A 254 -11.42 -0.23 -0.06
C TRP A 254 -11.06 1.25 -0.20
N SER A 255 -9.97 1.65 0.45
CA SER A 255 -9.34 2.96 0.29
C SER A 255 -7.83 2.83 0.57
N ASP A 256 -7.01 3.45 -0.27
CA ASP A 256 -5.55 3.52 -0.06
C ASP A 256 -5.16 4.47 1.07
N MET A 257 -6.11 5.25 1.61
CA MET A 257 -5.86 6.32 2.59
C MET A 257 -4.66 7.21 2.19
N GLY A 258 -4.53 7.48 0.89
CA GLY A 258 -3.34 8.12 0.33
C GLY A 258 -3.28 9.64 0.47
N SER A 259 -4.37 10.29 0.87
CA SER A 259 -4.48 11.76 0.90
C SER A 259 -5.39 12.23 2.04
N PHE A 260 -5.30 13.53 2.40
CA PHE A 260 -6.22 14.13 3.35
C PHE A 260 -7.67 14.19 2.87
N GLU A 261 -7.91 14.09 1.57
CA GLU A 261 -9.27 13.92 1.05
C GLU A 261 -9.85 12.58 1.50
N SER A 262 -9.10 11.49 1.39
CA SER A 262 -9.53 10.16 1.88
C SER A 262 -9.73 10.15 3.41
N ILE A 263 -8.85 10.82 4.17
CA ILE A 263 -9.00 10.95 5.63
C ILE A 263 -10.25 11.77 5.99
N TYR A 264 -10.49 12.88 5.30
CA TYR A 264 -11.67 13.71 5.50
C TYR A 264 -12.95 12.91 5.28
N ASP A 265 -13.05 12.18 4.16
CA ASP A 265 -14.25 11.42 3.83
C ASP A 265 -14.47 10.27 4.83
N HIS A 266 -13.41 9.60 5.27
CA HIS A 266 -13.48 8.57 6.31
C HIS A 266 -13.98 9.12 7.65
N PHE A 267 -13.35 10.19 8.17
CA PHE A 267 -13.73 10.78 9.45
C PHE A 267 -15.14 11.39 9.42
N LYS A 268 -15.51 12.03 8.31
CA LYS A 268 -16.87 12.53 8.12
C LYS A 268 -17.90 11.41 8.23
N ASN A 269 -17.63 10.25 7.63
CA ASN A 269 -18.52 9.08 7.72
C ASN A 269 -18.58 8.48 9.13
N GLN A 270 -17.52 8.63 9.94
CA GLN A 270 -17.51 8.28 11.36
C GLN A 270 -18.16 9.33 12.28
N GLY A 271 -18.70 10.42 11.71
CA GLY A 271 -19.38 11.47 12.47
C GLY A 271 -18.46 12.53 13.07
N PHE A 272 -17.22 12.67 12.59
CA PHE A 272 -16.38 13.81 12.96
C PHE A 272 -17.07 15.14 12.63
N ALA A 273 -16.84 16.14 13.48
CA ALA A 273 -17.41 17.47 13.30
C ALA A 273 -16.89 18.12 12.01
N VAL A 274 -17.85 18.56 11.19
CA VAL A 274 -17.62 19.34 9.98
C VAL A 274 -18.53 20.56 10.04
N ASP A 275 -17.99 21.75 9.81
CA ASP A 275 -18.78 22.97 9.83
C ASP A 275 -19.71 23.09 8.59
N GLY A 276 -20.59 24.10 8.60
CA GLY A 276 -21.54 24.33 7.50
C GLY A 276 -20.90 24.68 6.14
N LYS A 277 -19.59 24.83 6.07
CA LYS A 277 -18.81 25.13 4.86
C LYS A 277 -17.87 23.99 4.46
N GLY A 278 -18.00 22.83 5.11
CA GLY A 278 -17.18 21.65 4.82
C GLY A 278 -15.78 21.68 5.43
N ASN A 279 -15.51 22.58 6.38
CA ASN A 279 -14.20 22.65 7.04
C ASN A 279 -14.09 21.63 8.18
N MET A 280 -12.88 21.12 8.41
CA MET A 280 -12.60 20.09 9.42
C MET A 280 -11.29 20.38 10.14
N VAL A 281 -11.27 20.08 11.45
CA VAL A 281 -10.09 20.19 12.31
C VAL A 281 -9.67 18.79 12.74
N ILE A 282 -8.37 18.49 12.66
CA ILE A 282 -7.79 17.19 13.00
C ILE A 282 -6.61 17.40 13.96
N GLY A 283 -6.57 16.62 15.05
CA GLY A 283 -5.41 16.54 15.94
C GLY A 283 -5.31 17.61 17.02
N THR A 284 -6.35 18.44 17.22
CA THR A 284 -6.36 19.45 18.29
C THR A 284 -7.73 19.60 18.96
N ASN A 285 -7.71 19.94 20.24
CA ASN A 285 -8.88 20.29 21.04
C ASN A 285 -9.05 21.82 21.21
N LEU A 286 -8.19 22.61 20.56
CA LEU A 286 -8.31 24.06 20.59
C LEU A 286 -9.52 24.50 19.76
N HIS A 287 -10.31 25.41 20.33
CA HIS A 287 -11.43 26.00 19.61
C HIS A 287 -10.94 26.71 18.34
N THR A 288 -11.53 26.37 17.20
CA THR A 288 -11.09 26.79 15.87
C THR A 288 -12.29 27.25 15.06
N GLU A 289 -12.19 28.43 14.45
CA GLU A 289 -13.25 29.04 13.63
C GLU A 289 -12.73 29.35 12.22
N PHE A 290 -13.48 28.95 11.20
CA PHE A 290 -13.13 29.17 9.79
C PHE A 290 -13.90 30.37 9.21
N LEU A 291 -13.27 31.55 9.23
CA LEU A 291 -13.84 32.75 8.61
C LEU A 291 -13.42 32.88 7.14
N GLY A 292 -14.39 32.90 6.23
CA GLY A 292 -14.15 33.05 4.78
C GLY A 292 -13.61 31.81 4.06
N LEU A 293 -13.37 30.71 4.78
CA LEU A 293 -12.83 29.46 4.23
C LEU A 293 -13.94 28.42 3.99
N LYS A 294 -13.73 27.57 2.98
CA LYS A 294 -14.62 26.47 2.57
C LYS A 294 -13.78 25.24 2.24
N ASN A 295 -14.30 24.05 2.50
CA ASN A 295 -13.63 22.77 2.25
C ASN A 295 -12.14 22.79 2.70
N THR A 296 -11.87 23.39 3.86
CA THR A 296 -10.52 23.59 4.39
C THR A 296 -10.28 22.68 5.59
N LEU A 297 -9.11 22.06 5.59
CA LEU A 297 -8.63 21.21 6.66
C LEU A 297 -7.59 21.97 7.46
N LEU A 298 -7.72 21.96 8.79
CA LEU A 298 -6.66 22.33 9.72
C LEU A 298 -6.20 21.06 10.42
N ILE A 299 -4.93 20.72 10.26
CA ILE A 299 -4.31 19.58 10.92
C ILE A 299 -3.22 20.11 11.85
N GLN A 300 -3.28 19.71 13.11
CA GLN A 300 -2.28 20.06 14.11
C GLN A 300 -1.63 18.80 14.67
N THR A 301 -0.30 18.78 14.71
CA THR A 301 0.51 17.89 15.55
C THR A 301 1.18 18.69 16.67
N ALA A 302 2.01 18.04 17.48
CA ALA A 302 2.70 18.69 18.59
C ALA A 302 3.57 19.89 18.17
N ASP A 303 4.07 19.87 16.93
CA ASP A 303 5.14 20.74 16.43
C ASP A 303 4.83 21.38 15.07
N ALA A 304 3.73 21.01 14.42
CA ALA A 304 3.38 21.52 13.10
C ALA A 304 1.87 21.74 12.96
N ILE A 305 1.53 22.73 12.14
CA ILE A 305 0.16 22.99 11.67
C ILE A 305 0.18 23.00 10.15
N LEU A 306 -0.70 22.21 9.55
CA LEU A 306 -0.99 22.26 8.12
C LEU A 306 -2.41 22.76 7.92
N ILE A 307 -2.55 23.77 7.07
CA ILE A 307 -3.85 24.28 6.61
C ILE A 307 -3.88 24.10 5.10
N LEU A 308 -4.89 23.39 4.60
CA LEU A 308 -5.04 23.14 3.17
C LEU A 308 -6.51 23.13 2.76
N LYS A 309 -6.78 23.48 1.50
CA LYS A 309 -8.05 23.11 0.88
C LYS A 309 -8.04 21.61 0.54
N LYS A 310 -9.19 20.96 0.67
CA LYS A 310 -9.38 19.53 0.37
C LYS A 310 -8.83 19.17 -1.02
N ASP A 311 -9.14 19.98 -2.03
CA ASP A 311 -8.74 19.75 -3.43
C ASP A 311 -7.22 19.81 -3.66
N ASN A 312 -6.45 20.36 -2.71
CA ASN A 312 -4.98 20.42 -2.77
C ASN A 312 -4.30 19.28 -2.00
N ALA A 313 -5.03 18.24 -1.57
CA ALA A 313 -4.48 17.17 -0.74
C ALA A 313 -3.27 16.46 -1.36
N GLN A 314 -3.18 16.37 -2.69
CA GLN A 314 -2.02 15.77 -3.37
C GLN A 314 -0.75 16.63 -3.28
N ASP A 315 -0.87 17.95 -3.14
CA ASP A 315 0.25 18.88 -3.08
C ASP A 315 1.04 18.81 -1.76
N VAL A 316 0.50 18.15 -0.73
CA VAL A 316 1.18 17.94 0.56
C VAL A 316 2.51 17.20 0.36
N LYS A 317 2.61 16.32 -0.63
CA LYS A 317 3.88 15.66 -0.98
C LYS A 317 4.99 16.67 -1.29
N LYS A 318 4.68 17.76 -1.99
CA LYS A 318 5.65 18.83 -2.31
C LYS A 318 6.11 19.56 -1.06
N VAL A 319 5.22 19.72 -0.07
CA VAL A 319 5.56 20.30 1.23
C VAL A 319 6.53 19.39 1.97
N PHE A 320 6.24 18.09 2.04
CA PHE A 320 7.12 17.09 2.65
C PHE A 320 8.51 17.10 2.00
N GLU A 321 8.60 17.00 0.67
CA GLU A 321 9.87 17.00 -0.09
C GLU A 321 10.68 18.29 0.10
N ARG A 322 10.00 19.44 0.28
CA ARG A 322 10.67 20.70 0.62
C ARG A 322 11.23 20.65 2.04
N LEU A 323 10.43 20.21 3.01
CA LEU A 323 10.83 20.14 4.41
C LEU A 323 11.97 19.15 4.64
N GLU A 324 12.05 18.05 3.87
CA GLU A 324 13.21 17.15 3.90
C GLU A 324 14.55 17.86 3.64
N ARG A 325 14.54 18.97 2.89
CA ARG A 325 15.75 19.76 2.61
C ARG A 325 15.92 20.92 3.57
N GLU A 326 14.83 21.58 3.94
CA GLU A 326 14.87 22.85 4.67
C GLU A 326 14.77 22.67 6.20
N LYS A 327 14.02 21.67 6.67
CA LYS A 327 13.70 21.39 8.08
C LYS A 327 13.49 19.89 8.33
N PRO A 328 14.54 19.07 8.25
CA PRO A 328 14.44 17.61 8.38
C PRO A 328 13.75 17.14 9.66
N GLU A 329 13.90 17.89 10.75
CA GLU A 329 13.26 17.61 12.05
C GLU A 329 11.72 17.62 12.00
N LEU A 330 11.12 18.25 11.00
CA LEU A 330 9.67 18.29 10.81
C LEU A 330 9.14 17.10 9.98
N VAL A 331 10.00 16.28 9.40
CA VAL A 331 9.62 15.12 8.58
C VAL A 331 10.19 13.81 9.12
N ASP A 332 11.21 13.89 9.97
CA ASP A 332 11.69 12.79 10.77
C ASP A 332 10.63 12.32 11.75
#